data_AF-A0A3B8WYP6-F1
#
_entry.id   AF-A0A3B8WYP6-F1
#
_cell.length_a   1.000
_cell.length_b   1.000
_cell.length_c   1.000
_cell.angle_alpha   90.00
_cell.angle_beta   90.00
_cell.angle_gamma   90.00
#
_symmetry.space_group_name_H-M   'P 1'
#
loop_
_entity.id
_entity.type
_entity.pdbx_description
1 polymer ?
#
loop_
_entity_poly.entity_id
_entity_poly.type
_entity_poly.pdbx_seq_one_letter_code
_entity_poly.pdbx_strand_id
1 'polypeptide(L)'
;MIKMENKDQYQAGLLENRLAKKYKLLKKWARKERITCYRLYDRDIPEVPVAVDLYEFLPDSISDKIECALYMRQTLAEISANNISVINELKERTYVHLYLYERPYEKDEKEEENWLSLMAKTCSKVLQIPEDHVLTKHRKKQRGDNQYEKIESKKTVQGTVQECGQLFTVNLSDYIDTGLFMDHRPLRNIVRSTAGGKAVLNLFCYTGSFSVYAAEGKAHYVESVDMSNTYTTWARKNMELNGFDDRNKYV
;
A
#
# COMPACT_ATOMS: atom_id res chain seq x y z
N MET A 1 -35.33 5.73 -9.18
CA MET A 1 -34.73 5.34 -7.89
C MET A 1 -34.65 3.83 -7.69
N ILE A 2 -35.76 3.07 -7.62
CA ILE A 2 -35.75 1.62 -7.29
C ILE A 2 -34.84 0.75 -8.20
N LYS A 3 -34.78 1.02 -9.51
CA LYS A 3 -33.94 0.26 -10.46
C LYS A 3 -32.43 0.48 -10.28
N MET A 4 -32.00 1.68 -9.87
CA MET A 4 -30.59 2.03 -9.66
C MET A 4 -30.07 1.51 -8.33
N GLU A 5 -30.87 1.62 -7.28
CA GLU A 5 -30.54 1.08 -5.95
C GLU A 5 -30.31 -0.44 -6.02
N ASN A 6 -31.12 -1.15 -6.81
CA ASN A 6 -30.90 -2.57 -7.10
C ASN A 6 -29.60 -2.87 -7.89
N LYS A 7 -29.17 -1.96 -8.77
CA LYS A 7 -27.93 -2.12 -9.54
C LYS A 7 -26.69 -1.92 -8.67
N ASP A 8 -26.68 -0.87 -7.86
CA ASP A 8 -25.52 -0.54 -7.02
C ASP A 8 -25.31 -1.60 -5.94
N GLN A 9 -26.39 -2.11 -5.35
CA GLN A 9 -26.36 -3.25 -4.42
C GLN A 9 -25.89 -4.53 -5.11
N TYR A 10 -26.32 -4.78 -6.35
CA TYR A 10 -25.80 -5.91 -7.13
C TYR A 10 -24.29 -5.80 -7.37
N GLN A 11 -23.79 -4.62 -7.75
CA GLN A 11 -22.35 -4.38 -7.93
C GLN A 11 -21.56 -4.50 -6.62
N ALA A 12 -22.13 -4.05 -5.50
CA ALA A 12 -21.57 -4.26 -4.17
C ALA A 12 -21.46 -5.76 -3.84
N GLY A 13 -22.50 -6.54 -4.13
CA GLY A 13 -22.47 -8.00 -3.97
C GLY A 13 -21.43 -8.70 -4.85
N LEU A 14 -21.19 -8.21 -6.07
CA LEU A 14 -20.11 -8.69 -6.94
C LEU A 14 -18.74 -8.41 -6.32
N LEU A 15 -18.52 -7.19 -5.83
CA LEU A 15 -17.29 -6.80 -5.14
C LEU A 15 -17.08 -7.63 -3.89
N GLU A 16 -18.10 -7.77 -3.04
CA GLU A 16 -18.07 -8.53 -1.79
C GLU A 16 -17.54 -9.95 -2.01
N ASN A 17 -18.18 -10.68 -2.93
CA ASN A 17 -17.84 -12.06 -3.22
C ASN A 17 -16.41 -12.20 -3.80
N ARG A 18 -16.04 -11.31 -4.73
CA ARG A 18 -14.72 -11.35 -5.36
C ARG A 18 -13.61 -10.98 -4.38
N LEU A 19 -13.81 -9.92 -3.60
CA LEU A 19 -12.87 -9.42 -2.62
C LEU A 19 -12.66 -10.44 -1.50
N ALA A 20 -13.72 -11.06 -0.97
CA ALA A 20 -13.61 -12.10 0.06
C ALA A 20 -12.80 -13.31 -0.44
N LYS A 21 -13.03 -13.76 -1.67
CA LYS A 21 -12.27 -14.85 -2.30
C LYS A 21 -10.80 -14.48 -2.49
N LYS A 22 -10.53 -13.28 -2.99
CA LYS A 22 -9.16 -12.76 -3.19
C LYS A 22 -8.41 -12.60 -1.89
N TYR A 23 -9.02 -11.99 -0.88
CA TYR A 23 -8.42 -11.81 0.44
C TYR A 23 -8.06 -13.15 1.07
N LYS A 24 -8.96 -14.14 1.03
CA LYS A 24 -8.69 -15.50 1.55
C LYS A 24 -7.50 -16.18 0.86
N LEU A 25 -7.35 -15.98 -0.45
CA LEU A 25 -6.26 -16.53 -1.25
C LEU A 25 -4.94 -15.81 -0.97
N LEU A 26 -4.94 -14.48 -1.13
CA LEU A 26 -3.75 -13.65 -1.11
C LEU A 26 -3.16 -13.50 0.29
N LYS A 27 -3.97 -13.50 1.36
CA LYS A 27 -3.45 -13.37 2.73
C LYS A 27 -2.44 -14.47 3.10
N LYS A 28 -2.62 -15.69 2.58
CA LYS A 28 -1.69 -16.80 2.84
C LYS A 28 -0.35 -16.57 2.14
N TRP A 29 -0.41 -16.12 0.88
CA TRP A 29 0.77 -15.75 0.11
C TRP A 29 1.50 -14.57 0.76
N ALA A 30 0.78 -13.49 1.08
CA ALA A 30 1.34 -12.29 1.68
C ALA A 30 2.07 -12.60 3.00
N ARG A 31 1.48 -13.42 3.86
CA ARG A 31 2.14 -13.90 5.10
C ARG A 31 3.41 -14.69 4.82
N LYS A 32 3.37 -15.64 3.88
CA LYS A 32 4.54 -16.44 3.50
C LYS A 32 5.68 -15.56 2.99
N GLU A 33 5.36 -14.58 2.16
CA GLU A 33 6.33 -13.67 1.55
C GLU A 33 6.68 -12.47 2.43
N ARG A 34 6.16 -12.38 3.66
CA ARG A 34 6.35 -11.24 4.58
C ARG A 34 5.97 -9.90 3.95
N ILE A 35 4.74 -9.84 3.46
CA ILE A 35 4.13 -8.68 2.81
C ILE A 35 2.91 -8.26 3.62
N THR A 36 2.85 -6.99 4.00
CA THR A 36 1.69 -6.38 4.67
C THR A 36 0.98 -5.36 3.79
N CYS A 37 1.45 -5.15 2.55
CA CYS A 37 0.82 -4.23 1.60
C CYS A 37 0.70 -4.83 0.19
N TYR A 38 -0.53 -4.95 -0.34
CA TYR A 38 -0.77 -5.60 -1.63
C TYR A 38 -2.13 -5.23 -2.23
N ARG A 39 -2.21 -5.32 -3.57
CA ARG A 39 -3.47 -5.15 -4.31
C ARG A 39 -4.35 -6.38 -4.13
N LEU A 40 -5.56 -6.17 -3.62
CA LEU A 40 -6.57 -7.22 -3.46
C LEU A 40 -7.45 -7.41 -4.70
N TYR A 41 -7.75 -6.32 -5.38
CA TYR A 41 -8.67 -6.26 -6.50
C TYR A 41 -8.22 -5.19 -7.49
N ASP A 42 -8.24 -5.46 -8.79
CA ASP A 42 -7.87 -4.51 -9.83
C ASP A 42 -8.78 -4.63 -11.05
N ARG A 43 -9.96 -4.01 -10.97
CA ARG A 43 -10.97 -4.08 -12.05
C ARG A 43 -11.22 -5.52 -12.52
N ASP A 44 -11.19 -6.48 -11.59
CA ASP A 44 -11.41 -7.89 -11.90
C ASP A 44 -12.79 -8.14 -12.54
N ILE A 45 -13.74 -7.25 -12.24
CA ILE A 45 -15.12 -7.26 -12.74
C ILE A 45 -15.36 -5.96 -13.50
N PRO A 46 -15.73 -6.00 -14.80
CA PRO A 46 -15.94 -4.80 -15.61
C PRO A 46 -16.93 -3.79 -15.01
N GLU A 47 -17.99 -4.29 -14.36
CA GLU A 47 -19.04 -3.50 -13.72
C GLU A 47 -18.56 -2.78 -12.45
N VAL A 48 -17.42 -3.19 -11.89
CA VAL A 48 -16.85 -2.66 -10.66
C VAL A 48 -15.42 -2.15 -10.95
N PRO A 49 -15.29 -0.98 -11.60
CA PRO A 49 -14.02 -0.47 -12.12
C PRO A 49 -13.21 0.26 -11.03
N VAL A 50 -12.89 -0.46 -9.95
CA VAL A 50 -12.06 0.06 -8.85
C VAL A 50 -10.76 -0.73 -8.73
N ALA A 51 -9.76 -0.16 -8.07
CA ALA A 51 -8.67 -0.92 -7.46
C ALA A 51 -8.79 -0.84 -5.93
N VAL A 52 -8.46 -1.94 -5.26
CA VAL A 52 -8.46 -2.05 -3.80
C VAL A 52 -7.06 -2.45 -3.37
N ASP A 53 -6.33 -1.50 -2.78
CA ASP A 53 -5.01 -1.73 -2.20
C ASP A 53 -5.12 -1.83 -0.68
N LEU A 54 -4.59 -2.89 -0.08
CA LEU A 54 -4.61 -3.12 1.36
C LEU A 54 -3.24 -2.78 1.97
N TYR A 55 -3.26 -2.15 3.14
CA TYR A 55 -2.10 -1.79 3.94
C TYR A 55 -2.34 -2.20 5.39
N GLU A 56 -1.60 -3.20 5.87
CA GLU A 56 -1.51 -3.56 7.28
C GLU A 56 -0.28 -2.83 7.85
N PHE A 57 -0.51 -1.78 8.65
CA PHE A 57 0.57 -1.04 9.30
C PHE A 57 1.17 -1.84 10.45
N LEU A 58 2.50 -1.79 10.56
CA LEU A 58 3.21 -2.26 11.75
C LEU A 58 2.91 -1.33 12.93
N PRO A 59 3.04 -1.81 14.19
CA PRO A 59 2.98 -0.93 15.35
C PRO A 59 4.07 0.15 15.28
N ASP A 60 3.78 1.35 15.77
CA ASP A 60 4.72 2.49 15.76
C ASP A 60 6.00 2.22 16.57
N SER A 61 5.96 1.26 17.49
CA SER A 61 7.12 0.82 18.26
C SER A 61 8.14 0.02 17.44
N ILE A 62 7.78 -0.46 16.25
CA ILE A 62 8.69 -1.22 15.39
C ILE A 62 9.55 -0.24 14.60
N SER A 63 10.83 -0.21 14.92
CA SER A 63 11.81 0.71 14.37
C SER A 63 12.77 0.06 13.36
N ASP A 64 12.92 -1.26 13.40
CA ASP A 64 13.83 -1.99 12.52
C ASP A 64 13.33 -3.38 12.07
N LYS A 65 14.11 -4.03 11.19
CA LYS A 65 13.78 -5.34 10.60
C LYS A 65 13.80 -6.49 11.62
N ILE A 66 14.64 -6.42 12.65
CA ILE A 66 14.75 -7.46 13.68
C ILE A 66 13.49 -7.42 14.56
N GLU A 67 13.13 -6.24 15.06
CA GLU A 67 11.90 -6.01 15.81
C GLU A 67 10.69 -6.44 15.00
N CYS A 68 10.63 -6.05 13.72
CA CYS A 68 9.56 -6.48 12.82
C CYS A 68 9.49 -8.02 12.68
N ALA A 69 10.64 -8.70 12.50
CA ALA A 69 10.65 -10.15 12.35
C ALA A 69 10.17 -10.88 13.62
N LEU A 70 10.56 -10.40 14.80
CA LEU A 70 10.11 -10.93 16.09
C LEU A 70 8.61 -10.70 16.29
N TYR A 71 8.16 -9.48 16.05
CA TYR A 71 6.76 -9.10 16.11
C TYR A 71 5.90 -9.97 15.19
N MET A 72 6.25 -10.07 13.90
CA MET A 72 5.49 -10.84 12.91
C MET A 72 5.43 -12.33 13.29
N ARG A 73 6.52 -12.90 13.84
CA ARG A 73 6.53 -14.28 14.31
C ARG A 73 5.52 -14.49 15.45
N GLN A 74 5.53 -13.61 16.44
CA GLN A 74 4.62 -13.67 17.59
C GLN A 74 3.16 -13.49 17.15
N THR A 75 2.88 -12.45 16.36
CA THR A 75 1.54 -12.16 15.84
C THR A 75 0.98 -13.33 15.03
N LEU A 76 1.79 -13.98 14.19
CA LEU A 76 1.34 -15.15 13.42
C LEU A 76 1.02 -16.36 14.30
N ALA A 77 1.75 -16.56 15.40
CA ALA A 77 1.45 -17.61 16.38
C ALA A 77 0.12 -17.35 17.09
N GLU A 78 -0.10 -16.12 17.55
CA GLU A 78 -1.35 -15.68 18.19
C GLU A 78 -2.56 -15.80 17.27
N ILE A 79 -2.42 -15.38 16.00
CA ILE A 79 -3.47 -15.55 14.99
C ILE A 79 -3.78 -17.03 14.76
N SER A 80 -2.76 -17.89 14.74
CA SER A 80 -2.95 -19.34 14.57
C SER A 80 -3.62 -19.99 15.78
N ALA A 81 -3.44 -19.40 16.97
CA ALA A 81 -4.15 -19.76 18.20
C ALA A 81 -5.57 -19.13 18.30
N ASN A 82 -6.05 -18.44 17.25
CA ASN A 82 -7.32 -17.71 17.24
C ASN A 82 -7.45 -16.67 18.36
N ASN A 83 -6.37 -15.99 18.74
CA ASN A 83 -6.42 -14.90 19.70
C ASN A 83 -7.19 -13.70 19.12
N ILE A 84 -8.42 -13.49 19.61
CA ILE A 84 -9.34 -12.46 19.10
C ILE A 84 -8.80 -11.05 19.32
N SER A 85 -8.10 -10.80 20.44
CA SER A 85 -7.54 -9.49 20.75
C SER A 85 -6.52 -9.05 19.69
N VAL A 86 -5.58 -9.94 19.37
CA VAL A 86 -4.55 -9.69 18.34
C VAL A 86 -5.15 -9.55 16.94
N ILE A 87 -6.19 -10.34 16.62
CA ILE A 87 -6.90 -10.23 15.34
C ILE A 87 -7.58 -8.86 15.21
N ASN A 88 -8.22 -8.38 16.29
CA ASN A 88 -8.86 -7.07 16.30
C ASN A 88 -7.84 -5.94 16.21
N GLU A 89 -6.74 -6.01 16.97
CA GLU A 89 -5.65 -5.03 16.89
C GLU A 89 -5.06 -4.93 15.47
N LEU A 90 -4.92 -6.06 14.76
CA LEU A 90 -4.48 -6.06 13.36
C LEU A 90 -5.48 -5.33 12.45
N LYS A 91 -6.78 -5.54 12.65
CA LYS A 91 -7.84 -4.86 11.87
C LYS A 91 -7.85 -3.36 12.12
N GLU A 92 -7.61 -2.93 13.36
CA GLU A 92 -7.45 -1.52 13.73
C GLU A 92 -6.20 -0.85 13.10
N ARG A 93 -5.25 -1.64 12.57
CA ARG A 93 -4.10 -1.14 11.81
C ARG A 93 -4.18 -1.45 10.33
N THR A 94 -5.28 -2.03 9.87
CA THR A 94 -5.51 -2.34 8.47
C THR A 94 -6.29 -1.21 7.81
N TYR A 95 -5.70 -0.66 6.76
CA TYR A 95 -6.28 0.36 5.91
C TYR A 95 -6.47 -0.16 4.50
N VAL A 96 -7.44 0.42 3.81
CA VAL A 96 -7.68 0.19 2.40
C VAL A 96 -7.65 1.51 1.66
N HIS A 97 -7.00 1.50 0.51
CA HIS A 97 -7.13 2.54 -0.47
C HIS A 97 -7.97 2.04 -1.65
N LEU A 98 -9.13 2.66 -1.85
CA LEU A 98 -10.09 2.38 -2.91
C LEU A 98 -9.97 3.43 -4.02
N TYR A 99 -9.44 3.04 -5.17
CA TYR A 99 -9.30 3.92 -6.33
C TYR A 99 -10.43 3.68 -7.31
N LEU A 100 -11.18 4.71 -7.66
CA LEU A 100 -12.11 4.66 -8.79
C LEU A 100 -11.37 5.05 -10.07
N TYR A 101 -11.40 4.15 -11.06
CA TYR A 101 -10.88 4.47 -12.40
C TYR A 101 -11.90 5.31 -13.17
N GLU A 102 -11.38 6.21 -14.02
CA GLU A 102 -12.15 7.00 -14.96
C GLU A 102 -13.05 6.10 -15.84
N ARG A 103 -14.33 6.47 -15.91
CA ARG A 103 -15.34 5.78 -16.73
C ARG A 103 -15.57 6.58 -18.02
N PRO A 104 -15.88 5.92 -19.15
CA PRO A 104 -16.01 6.59 -20.45
C PRO A 104 -17.25 7.49 -20.59
N TYR A 105 -18.14 7.50 -19.59
CA TYR A 105 -19.34 8.31 -19.55
C TYR A 105 -19.39 9.07 -18.23
N GLU A 106 -19.83 10.32 -18.30
CA GLU A 106 -20.02 11.18 -17.15
C GLU A 106 -21.26 10.72 -16.36
N LYS A 107 -21.10 10.56 -15.05
CA LYS A 107 -22.19 10.32 -14.12
C LYS A 107 -22.39 11.57 -13.28
N ASP A 108 -23.60 11.73 -12.74
CA ASP A 108 -23.84 12.71 -11.69
C ASP A 108 -22.87 12.46 -10.52
N GLU A 109 -22.20 13.53 -10.07
CA GLU A 109 -21.14 13.43 -9.06
C GLU A 109 -21.66 12.84 -7.75
N LYS A 110 -22.88 13.20 -7.35
CA LYS A 110 -23.51 12.71 -6.12
C LYS A 110 -23.87 11.23 -6.21
N GLU A 111 -24.34 10.78 -7.38
CA GLU A 111 -24.54 9.34 -7.62
C GLU A 111 -23.22 8.56 -7.57
N GLU A 112 -22.14 9.12 -8.11
CA GLU A 112 -20.81 8.48 -8.06
C GLU A 112 -20.25 8.43 -6.63
N GLU A 113 -20.39 9.50 -5.85
CA GLU A 113 -20.01 9.54 -4.44
C GLU A 113 -20.78 8.51 -3.61
N ASN A 114 -22.10 8.42 -3.80
CA ASN A 114 -22.93 7.43 -3.11
C ASN A 114 -22.52 5.99 -3.47
N TRP A 115 -22.25 5.74 -4.76
CA TRP A 115 -21.78 4.45 -5.23
C TRP A 115 -20.42 4.09 -4.63
N LEU A 116 -19.48 5.04 -4.61
CA LEU A 116 -18.14 4.82 -4.08
C LEU A 116 -18.17 4.60 -2.56
N SER A 117 -19.04 5.33 -1.85
CA SER A 117 -19.32 5.11 -0.43
C SER A 117 -19.86 3.69 -0.16
N LEU A 118 -20.78 3.19 -1.00
CA LEU A 118 -21.27 1.81 -0.90
C LEU A 118 -20.15 0.79 -1.13
N MET A 119 -19.27 1.00 -2.12
CA MET A 119 -18.12 0.13 -2.35
C MET A 119 -17.14 0.18 -1.17
N ALA A 120 -16.91 1.35 -0.58
CA ALA A 120 -16.05 1.51 0.59
C ALA A 120 -16.59 0.75 1.82
N LYS A 121 -17.90 0.88 2.10
CA LYS A 121 -18.59 0.09 3.14
C LYS A 121 -18.49 -1.41 2.88
N THR A 122 -18.59 -1.82 1.62
CA THR A 122 -18.41 -3.22 1.22
C THR A 122 -17.01 -3.73 1.54
N CYS A 123 -15.96 -2.94 1.23
CA CYS A 123 -14.58 -3.27 1.60
C CYS A 123 -14.41 -3.39 3.12
N SER A 124 -14.92 -2.42 3.89
CA SER A 124 -14.89 -2.43 5.36
C SER A 124 -15.57 -3.68 5.93
N LYS A 125 -16.78 -4.02 5.46
CA LYS A 125 -17.52 -5.23 5.87
C LYS A 125 -16.74 -6.52 5.58
N VAL A 126 -16.21 -6.68 4.36
CA VAL A 126 -15.49 -7.89 3.94
C VAL A 126 -14.22 -8.12 4.75
N LEU A 127 -13.45 -7.04 4.97
CA LEU A 127 -12.18 -7.09 5.66
C LEU A 127 -12.34 -6.97 7.18
N GLN A 128 -13.54 -6.60 7.64
CA GLN A 128 -13.89 -6.34 9.04
C GLN A 128 -12.97 -5.29 9.67
N ILE A 129 -12.77 -4.18 8.97
CA ILE A 129 -11.98 -3.03 9.40
C ILE A 129 -12.89 -1.81 9.63
N PRO A 130 -12.49 -0.81 10.42
CA PRO A 130 -13.26 0.42 10.59
C PRO A 130 -13.60 1.10 9.26
N GLU A 131 -14.79 1.71 9.16
CA GLU A 131 -15.23 2.38 7.92
C GLU A 131 -14.31 3.57 7.56
N ASP A 132 -13.79 4.28 8.55
CA ASP A 132 -12.86 5.40 8.37
C ASP A 132 -11.43 4.95 7.99
N HIS A 133 -11.16 3.65 7.93
CA HIS A 133 -9.92 3.07 7.41
C HIS A 133 -9.99 2.76 5.91
N VAL A 134 -11.12 3.03 5.25
CA VAL A 134 -11.27 2.90 3.80
C VAL A 134 -11.18 4.27 3.14
N LEU A 135 -9.98 4.61 2.65
CA LEU A 135 -9.73 5.86 1.94
C LEU A 135 -10.12 5.74 0.47
N THR A 136 -10.90 6.68 -0.03
CA THR A 136 -11.35 6.70 -1.42
C THR A 136 -10.64 7.79 -2.22
N LYS A 137 -10.13 7.49 -3.42
CA LYS A 137 -9.69 8.53 -4.38
C LYS A 137 -10.25 8.27 -5.78
N HIS A 138 -10.52 9.36 -6.48
CA HIS A 138 -10.81 9.33 -7.92
C HIS A 138 -9.48 9.43 -8.68
N ARG A 139 -9.18 8.45 -9.54
CA ARG A 139 -8.05 8.56 -10.48
C ARG A 139 -8.51 9.31 -11.72
N LYS A 140 -8.45 10.64 -11.68
CA LYS A 140 -8.53 11.48 -12.89
C LYS A 140 -7.13 11.58 -13.50
N LYS A 141 -7.02 11.46 -14.83
CA LYS A 141 -5.75 11.74 -15.51
C LYS A 141 -5.42 13.22 -15.31
N GLN A 142 -4.37 13.51 -14.56
CA GLN A 142 -3.88 14.89 -14.48
C GLN A 142 -3.13 15.22 -15.79
N ARG A 143 -3.52 16.34 -16.41
CA ARG A 143 -2.78 16.99 -17.48
C ARG A 143 -2.23 18.29 -16.90
N GLY A 144 -0.91 18.44 -16.82
CA GLY A 144 -0.26 19.66 -16.34
C GLY A 144 1.14 19.44 -15.77
N ASP A 145 1.85 20.55 -15.57
CA ASP A 145 3.24 20.61 -15.07
C ASP A 145 3.33 20.75 -13.53
N ASN A 146 2.21 20.64 -12.81
CA ASN A 146 2.21 20.85 -11.36
C ASN A 146 2.99 19.73 -10.66
N GLN A 147 4.09 20.16 -10.02
CA GLN A 147 5.02 19.31 -9.30
C GLN A 147 4.38 18.79 -7.99
N TYR A 148 4.92 17.69 -7.47
CA TYR A 148 4.47 16.94 -6.29
C TYR A 148 4.14 17.80 -5.05
N GLU A 149 2.89 18.24 -4.95
CA GLU A 149 2.40 19.00 -3.80
C GLU A 149 1.68 18.09 -2.78
N LYS A 150 1.84 18.43 -1.51
CA LYS A 150 1.07 17.84 -0.43
C LYS A 150 -0.39 18.26 -0.61
N ILE A 151 -1.29 17.30 -0.69
CA ILE A 151 -2.73 17.54 -0.76
C ILE A 151 -3.21 17.82 0.66
N GLU A 152 -4.02 18.87 0.85
CA GLU A 152 -4.67 19.12 2.14
C GLU A 152 -5.57 17.93 2.51
N SER A 153 -5.21 17.25 3.58
CA SER A 153 -5.96 16.13 4.15
C SER A 153 -6.47 16.52 5.54
N LYS A 154 -7.72 16.13 5.86
CA LYS A 154 -8.32 16.41 7.18
C LYS A 154 -7.64 15.64 8.32
N LYS A 155 -7.05 14.49 8.00
CA LYS A 155 -6.34 13.60 8.91
C LYS A 155 -5.22 12.91 8.14
N THR A 156 -3.99 13.05 8.62
CA THR A 156 -2.84 12.33 8.06
C THR A 156 -2.92 10.86 8.45
N VAL A 157 -2.93 9.98 7.46
CA VAL A 157 -2.91 8.52 7.59
C VAL A 157 -1.60 8.02 7.00
N GLN A 158 -0.65 7.71 7.88
CA GLN A 158 0.68 7.22 7.52
C GLN A 158 1.12 6.13 8.48
N GLY A 159 2.02 5.27 8.04
CA GLY A 159 2.54 4.18 8.85
C GLY A 159 3.65 3.42 8.15
N THR A 160 4.17 2.40 8.81
CA THR A 160 5.21 1.52 8.26
C THR A 160 4.58 0.21 7.80
N VAL A 161 4.93 -0.25 6.59
CA VAL A 161 4.54 -1.55 6.04
C VAL A 161 5.78 -2.40 5.78
N GLN A 162 5.57 -3.71 5.70
CA GLN A 162 6.61 -4.67 5.33
C GLN A 162 6.38 -5.20 3.92
N GLU A 163 7.46 -5.30 3.14
CA GLU A 163 7.48 -5.93 1.83
C GLU A 163 8.72 -6.81 1.66
N CYS A 164 8.52 -8.13 1.53
CA CYS A 164 9.60 -9.10 1.29
C CYS A 164 10.78 -8.93 2.28
N GLY A 165 10.43 -8.70 3.55
CA GLY A 165 11.36 -8.48 4.67
C GLY A 165 11.91 -7.07 4.83
N GLN A 166 11.62 -6.13 3.91
CA GLN A 166 12.05 -4.74 4.03
C GLN A 166 10.92 -3.86 4.55
N LEU A 167 11.28 -2.76 5.21
CA LEU A 167 10.35 -1.80 5.78
C LEU A 167 10.22 -0.57 4.91
N PHE A 168 9.00 -0.07 4.76
CA PHE A 168 8.72 1.16 4.02
C PHE A 168 7.70 2.00 4.79
N THR A 169 8.00 3.28 4.91
CA THR A 169 6.99 4.25 5.33
C THR A 169 6.09 4.60 4.15
N VAL A 170 4.78 4.62 4.39
CA VAL A 170 3.74 4.97 3.41
C VAL A 170 2.84 6.06 3.99
N ASN A 171 2.31 6.91 3.12
CA ASN A 171 1.34 7.94 3.49
C ASN A 171 0.14 7.84 2.53
N LEU A 172 -1.03 7.47 3.06
CA LEU A 172 -2.21 7.15 2.26
C LEU A 172 -3.05 8.39 1.94
N SER A 173 -2.88 9.49 2.66
CA SER A 173 -3.76 10.66 2.63
C SER A 173 -3.16 11.88 1.94
N ASP A 174 -1.88 12.17 2.18
CA ASP A 174 -1.32 13.51 1.98
C ASP A 174 -0.71 13.73 0.59
N TYR A 175 -0.55 12.66 -0.19
CA TYR A 175 0.06 12.71 -1.53
C TYR A 175 -0.81 11.99 -2.54
N ILE A 176 -0.53 12.19 -3.83
CA ILE A 176 -1.22 11.48 -4.92
C ILE A 176 -1.01 9.97 -4.77
N ASP A 177 0.26 9.57 -4.67
CA ASP A 177 0.71 8.18 -4.47
C ASP A 177 1.08 7.92 -3.02
N THR A 178 1.13 6.64 -2.64
CA THR A 178 1.24 6.22 -1.23
C THR A 178 2.66 6.12 -0.69
N GLY A 179 3.68 6.33 -1.53
CA GLY A 179 5.08 6.13 -1.16
C GLY A 179 5.65 4.76 -1.56
N LEU A 180 4.85 3.83 -2.09
CA LEU A 180 5.35 2.52 -2.56
C LEU A 180 4.50 1.93 -3.69
N PHE A 181 5.09 1.81 -4.89
CA PHE A 181 4.45 1.16 -6.04
C PHE A 181 4.55 -0.36 -5.93
N MET A 182 3.43 -1.03 -5.64
CA MET A 182 3.37 -2.47 -5.35
C MET A 182 3.59 -3.35 -6.58
N ASP A 183 3.23 -2.87 -7.75
CA ASP A 183 3.39 -3.54 -9.04
C ASP A 183 4.87 -3.73 -9.41
N HIS A 184 5.76 -2.85 -8.94
CA HIS A 184 7.20 -2.95 -9.12
C HIS A 184 7.90 -3.96 -8.20
N ARG A 185 7.18 -4.63 -7.29
CA ARG A 185 7.77 -5.61 -6.35
C ARG A 185 8.59 -6.71 -7.03
N PRO A 186 8.15 -7.35 -8.13
CA PRO A 186 8.97 -8.34 -8.84
C PRO A 186 10.29 -7.75 -9.34
N LEU A 187 10.26 -6.53 -9.90
CA LEU A 187 11.45 -5.85 -10.38
C LEU A 187 12.40 -5.49 -9.24
N ARG A 188 11.87 -5.05 -8.09
CA ARG A 188 12.66 -4.82 -6.88
C ARG A 188 13.40 -6.08 -6.45
N ASN A 189 12.74 -7.24 -6.46
CA ASN A 189 13.39 -8.54 -6.17
C ASN A 189 14.52 -8.87 -7.17
N ILE A 190 14.35 -8.57 -8.46
CA ILE A 190 15.40 -8.76 -9.46
C ILE A 190 16.61 -7.87 -9.12
N VAL A 191 16.39 -6.59 -8.78
CA VAL A 191 17.46 -5.68 -8.35
C VAL A 191 18.22 -6.24 -7.15
N ARG A 192 17.51 -6.68 -6.10
CA ARG A 192 18.12 -7.32 -4.92
C ARG A 192 18.99 -8.51 -5.29
N SER A 193 18.52 -9.39 -6.18
CA SER A 193 19.27 -10.59 -6.57
C SER A 193 20.51 -10.32 -7.43
N THR A 194 20.61 -9.13 -8.05
CA THR A 194 21.65 -8.82 -9.04
C THR A 194 22.59 -7.70 -8.62
N ALA A 195 22.31 -7.01 -7.51
CA ALA A 195 23.07 -5.84 -7.05
C ALA A 195 24.38 -6.17 -6.31
N GLY A 196 24.60 -7.43 -5.91
CA GLY A 196 25.76 -7.84 -5.11
C GLY A 196 27.09 -7.34 -5.65
N GLY A 197 27.83 -6.58 -4.82
CA GLY A 197 29.14 -6.02 -5.14
C GLY A 197 29.15 -4.86 -6.16
N LYS A 198 28.00 -4.43 -6.69
CA LYS A 198 27.91 -3.39 -7.71
C LYS A 198 27.68 -2.01 -7.11
N ALA A 199 28.06 -0.98 -7.86
CA ALA A 199 27.54 0.38 -7.67
C ALA A 199 26.20 0.50 -8.42
N VAL A 200 25.17 0.99 -7.74
CA VAL A 200 23.81 1.13 -8.28
C VAL A 200 23.42 2.60 -8.28
N LEU A 201 23.07 3.12 -9.45
CA LEU A 201 22.48 4.45 -9.61
C LEU A 201 20.97 4.30 -9.82
N ASN A 202 20.18 4.88 -8.92
CA ASN A 202 18.73 4.92 -8.99
C ASN A 202 18.28 6.35 -9.31
N LEU A 203 17.92 6.59 -10.57
CA LEU A 203 17.41 7.88 -11.04
C LEU A 203 15.89 7.92 -10.95
N PHE A 204 15.33 9.09 -10.64
CA PHE A 204 13.90 9.27 -10.36
C PHE A 204 13.48 8.34 -9.21
N CYS A 205 14.29 8.37 -8.14
CA CYS A 205 14.29 7.34 -7.12
C CYS A 205 13.01 7.34 -6.27
N TYR A 206 12.22 8.42 -6.31
CA TYR A 206 11.03 8.62 -5.50
C TYR A 206 11.38 8.38 -4.02
N THR A 207 10.68 7.48 -3.33
CA THR A 207 10.92 7.12 -1.93
C THR A 207 12.00 6.04 -1.74
N GLY A 208 12.87 5.82 -2.73
CA GLY A 208 14.07 4.98 -2.60
C GLY A 208 13.82 3.47 -2.55
N SER A 209 12.64 2.98 -2.95
CA SER A 209 12.31 1.56 -2.80
C SER A 209 13.26 0.60 -3.53
N PHE A 210 13.77 0.98 -4.71
CA PHE A 210 14.81 0.22 -5.41
C PHE A 210 16.16 0.31 -4.73
N SER A 211 16.51 1.46 -4.16
CA SER A 211 17.76 1.68 -3.42
C SER A 211 17.83 0.77 -2.19
N VAL A 212 16.73 0.65 -1.44
CA VAL A 212 16.61 -0.28 -0.30
C VAL A 212 16.87 -1.73 -0.74
N TYR A 213 16.27 -2.14 -1.86
CA TYR A 213 16.46 -3.50 -2.38
C TYR A 213 17.88 -3.73 -2.92
N ALA A 214 18.51 -2.73 -3.54
CA ALA A 214 19.89 -2.81 -3.98
C ALA A 214 20.85 -2.96 -2.78
N ALA A 215 20.68 -2.17 -1.74
CA ALA A 215 21.45 -2.27 -0.51
C ALA A 215 21.27 -3.62 0.19
N GLU A 216 20.02 -4.11 0.29
CA GLU A 216 19.73 -5.46 0.81
C GLU A 216 20.41 -6.55 -0.03
N GLY A 217 20.46 -6.35 -1.35
CA GLY A 217 21.18 -7.18 -2.32
C GLY A 217 22.71 -7.12 -2.22
N LYS A 218 23.24 -6.42 -1.21
CA LYS A 218 24.68 -6.22 -0.96
C LYS A 218 25.38 -5.44 -2.06
N ALA A 219 24.71 -4.42 -2.61
CA ALA A 219 25.38 -3.40 -3.41
C ALA A 219 26.61 -2.85 -2.66
N HIS A 220 27.70 -2.64 -3.41
CA HIS A 220 28.88 -1.97 -2.91
C HIS A 220 28.60 -0.48 -2.67
N TYR A 221 27.76 0.14 -3.49
CA TYR A 221 27.40 1.55 -3.41
C TYR A 221 26.00 1.76 -3.99
N VAL A 222 25.21 2.68 -3.44
CA VAL A 222 23.90 3.06 -3.99
C VAL A 222 23.77 4.59 -3.98
N GLU A 223 23.47 5.16 -5.14
CA GLU A 223 23.17 6.59 -5.32
C GLU A 223 21.70 6.75 -5.71
N SER A 224 20.97 7.61 -4.99
CA SER A 224 19.54 7.82 -5.19
C SER A 224 19.25 9.28 -5.55
N VAL A 225 18.87 9.51 -6.80
CA VAL A 225 18.64 10.87 -7.32
C VAL A 225 17.16 11.10 -7.62
N ASP A 226 16.61 12.16 -7.04
CA ASP A 226 15.27 12.66 -7.35
C ASP A 226 15.26 14.20 -7.28
N MET A 227 14.36 14.84 -8.03
CA MET A 227 14.22 16.30 -8.02
C MET A 227 13.52 16.81 -6.75
N SER A 228 12.78 15.96 -6.04
CA SER A 228 12.00 16.33 -4.87
C SER A 228 12.79 16.10 -3.58
N ASN A 229 13.07 17.19 -2.85
CA ASN A 229 13.68 17.11 -1.51
C ASN A 229 12.81 16.32 -0.51
N THR A 230 11.49 16.37 -0.67
CA THR A 230 10.55 15.57 0.13
C THR A 230 10.79 14.09 -0.08
N TYR A 231 10.94 13.67 -1.34
CA TYR A 231 11.13 12.27 -1.69
C TYR A 231 12.54 11.77 -1.38
N THR A 232 13.59 12.57 -1.58
CA THR A 232 14.94 12.18 -1.15
C THR A 232 15.05 12.06 0.37
N THR A 233 14.35 12.92 1.14
CA THR A 233 14.26 12.78 2.60
C THR A 233 13.50 11.53 3.00
N TRP A 234 12.41 11.20 2.31
CA TRP A 234 11.65 9.98 2.52
C TRP A 234 12.46 8.73 2.16
N ALA A 235 13.18 8.75 1.04
CA ALA A 235 14.09 7.70 0.61
C ALA A 235 15.15 7.41 1.67
N ARG A 236 15.76 8.46 2.24
CA ARG A 236 16.71 8.33 3.35
C ARG A 236 16.08 7.65 4.56
N LYS A 237 14.89 8.06 4.98
CA LYS A 237 14.19 7.41 6.09
C LYS A 237 13.92 5.93 5.81
N ASN A 238 13.54 5.58 4.58
CA ASN A 238 13.36 4.18 4.19
C ASN A 238 14.69 3.40 4.20
N MET A 239 15.81 4.00 3.82
CA MET A 239 17.14 3.37 3.93
C MET A 239 17.51 3.13 5.41
N GLU A 240 17.34 4.13 6.26
CA GLU A 240 17.60 4.07 7.71
C GLU A 240 16.77 2.98 8.40
N LEU A 241 15.46 2.88 8.10
CA LEU A 241 14.57 1.84 8.64
C LEU A 241 15.03 0.40 8.30
N ASN A 242 15.86 0.25 7.28
CA ASN A 242 16.41 -1.04 6.87
C ASN A 242 17.88 -1.24 7.28
N GLY A 243 18.44 -0.33 8.10
CA GLY A 243 19.81 -0.37 8.58
C GLY A 243 20.85 0.06 7.54
N PHE A 244 20.46 0.92 6.59
CA PHE A 244 21.32 1.44 5.53
C PHE A 244 21.57 2.94 5.74
N ASP A 245 22.29 3.28 6.81
CA ASP A 245 22.55 4.65 7.28
C ASP A 245 23.96 5.19 6.96
N ASP A 246 24.88 4.33 6.50
CA ASP A 246 26.22 4.74 6.06
C ASP A 246 26.16 5.62 4.81
N ARG A 247 26.30 6.93 5.03
CA ARG A 247 26.24 7.96 3.99
C ARG A 247 27.39 7.95 3.00
N ASN A 248 28.48 7.24 3.28
CA ASN A 248 29.54 7.05 2.28
C ASN A 248 29.19 5.95 1.28
N LYS A 249 28.19 5.12 1.61
CA LYS A 249 27.79 3.94 0.85
C LYS A 249 26.41 4.08 0.21
N TYR A 250 25.51 4.78 0.89
CA TYR A 250 24.11 4.95 0.51
C TYR A 250 23.77 6.43 0.52
N VAL A 251 23.73 7.04 -0.67
CA VAL A 251 23.50 8.47 -0.89
C VAL A 251 22.08 8.72 -1.38
#